data_AF-B8AW08-F1
#
_entry.id   AF-B8AW08-F1
#
_cell.length_a   1.000
_cell.length_b   1.000
_cell.length_c   1.000
_cell.angle_alpha   90.00
_cell.angle_beta   90.00
_cell.angle_gamma   90.00
#
_symmetry.space_group_name_H-M   'P 1'
#
loop_
_entity.id
_entity.type
_entity.pdbx_description
1 polymer ?
#
loop_
_entity_poly.entity_id
_entity_poly.type
_entity_poly.pdbx_seq_one_letter_code
_entity_poly.pdbx_strand_id
1 'polypeptide(L)'
;MRPPSLLSLTLDSALLRIAHLHDLSRLPDHLLIDLFRDSEVDIVIAALQPNLTTFFEAWRPFFSRFHIIVVKDPDMAEELQIPTGFDLKVYTKSDMGVLGATSIDFSGHSCRYFGYLVSRKKYVISIDDNCLPAKDNGGLTVDAVAQHMSNLKTPATPFFFNTLYDPFRKGADFVRGYPFSLREGVECMLSCGLWLHNADYDPMTHVVKRNQRNTTYVDAVMTVPLGAMMPVSGINVAFNREVLGPVMFPALRLRKEGKHRWDTLEDVWNGLCAKVVCDRLRYGVKTGLPYVMRSDAEAGKALESLKEWEGVKVMDVVLPFFESLKLSSTSVTVEDCVKELTSIVKEKLGPQNAIFAKAADAMEEWTKLWKSHGAQSA
;
A
#
# COMPACT_ATOMS: atom_id res chain seq x y z
N MET A 1 -8.06 -30.45 5.26
CA MET A 1 -8.31 -29.36 6.22
C MET A 1 -7.72 -29.76 7.56
N ARG A 2 -6.75 -29.00 8.09
CA ARG A 2 -6.44 -29.07 9.53
C ARG A 2 -7.37 -28.05 10.21
N PRO A 3 -8.10 -28.42 11.27
CA PRO A 3 -8.85 -27.42 12.04
C PRO A 3 -7.88 -26.35 12.58
N PRO A 4 -8.32 -25.10 12.78
CA PRO A 4 -7.52 -24.11 13.51
C PRO A 4 -7.09 -24.77 14.82
N SER A 5 -5.80 -24.74 15.11
CA SER A 5 -5.31 -25.30 16.37
C SER A 5 -5.99 -24.53 17.51
N LEU A 6 -6.26 -25.21 18.63
CA LEU A 6 -6.73 -24.56 19.86
C LEU A 6 -5.89 -23.31 20.20
N LEU A 7 -4.62 -23.29 19.79
CA LEU A 7 -3.71 -22.16 19.89
C LEU A 7 -4.21 -20.87 19.22
N SER A 8 -4.77 -20.92 18.00
CA SER A 8 -5.22 -19.71 17.30
C SER A 8 -6.45 -19.09 18.00
N LEU A 9 -7.40 -19.93 18.41
CA LEU A 9 -8.59 -19.50 19.15
C LEU A 9 -8.23 -18.97 20.56
N THR A 10 -7.16 -19.47 21.16
CA THR A 10 -6.67 -19.01 22.47
C THR A 10 -5.93 -17.67 22.36
N LEU A 11 -5.17 -17.46 21.27
CA LEU A 11 -4.53 -16.17 20.96
C LEU A 11 -5.57 -15.06 20.74
N ASP A 12 -6.63 -15.35 19.98
CA ASP A 12 -7.70 -14.37 19.68
C ASP A 12 -8.41 -13.89 20.97
N SER A 13 -8.68 -14.81 21.91
CA SER A 13 -9.25 -14.44 23.23
C SER A 13 -8.25 -13.75 24.16
N ALA A 14 -6.95 -14.05 24.05
CA ALA A 14 -5.90 -13.42 24.84
C ALA A 14 -5.59 -12.00 24.37
N LEU A 15 -5.60 -11.75 23.05
CA LEU A 15 -5.44 -10.42 22.44
C LEU A 15 -6.49 -9.42 22.95
N LEU A 16 -7.76 -9.85 23.00
CA LEU A 16 -8.87 -9.05 23.53
C LEU A 16 -8.72 -8.67 25.03
N ARG A 17 -7.82 -9.31 25.77
CA ARG A 17 -7.61 -9.09 27.22
C ARG A 17 -6.16 -8.74 27.58
N ILE A 18 -5.29 -8.48 26.60
CA ILE A 18 -3.85 -8.35 26.86
C ILE A 18 -3.52 -7.16 27.77
N ALA A 19 -4.32 -6.09 27.71
CA ALA A 19 -4.22 -4.93 28.60
C ALA A 19 -4.49 -5.26 30.09
N HIS A 20 -5.07 -6.43 30.39
CA HIS A 20 -5.35 -6.93 31.73
C HIS A 20 -4.41 -8.06 32.16
N LEU A 21 -3.44 -8.44 31.33
CA LEU A 21 -2.42 -9.44 31.67
C LEU A 21 -1.18 -8.72 32.20
N HIS A 22 -1.02 -8.71 33.53
CA HIS A 22 0.13 -8.08 34.20
C HIS A 22 1.41 -8.92 34.14
N ASP A 23 1.32 -10.19 33.75
CA ASP A 23 2.46 -11.11 33.66
C ASP A 23 2.31 -12.02 32.42
N LEU A 24 3.18 -11.76 31.43
CA LEU A 24 3.22 -12.47 30.15
C LEU A 24 4.26 -13.60 30.14
N SER A 25 5.04 -13.79 31.21
CA SER A 25 6.12 -14.79 31.29
C SER A 25 5.66 -16.25 31.14
N ARG A 26 4.35 -16.50 31.27
CA ARG A 26 3.72 -17.82 31.14
C ARG A 26 3.36 -18.18 29.70
N LEU A 27 3.39 -17.21 28.78
CA LEU A 27 3.17 -17.49 27.37
C LEU A 27 4.49 -17.94 26.74
N PRO A 28 4.49 -19.02 25.93
CA PRO A 28 5.66 -19.39 25.14
C PRO A 28 6.20 -18.22 24.31
N ASP A 29 7.52 -18.05 24.27
CA ASP A 29 8.18 -16.91 23.60
C ASP A 29 7.71 -16.70 22.15
N HIS A 30 7.46 -17.77 21.40
CA HIS A 30 6.97 -17.67 20.02
C HIS A 30 5.58 -17.01 19.94
N LEU A 31 4.70 -17.23 20.92
CA LEU A 31 3.40 -16.57 20.99
C LEU A 31 3.54 -15.10 21.35
N LEU A 32 4.45 -14.76 22.27
CA LEU A 32 4.73 -13.36 22.62
C LEU A 32 5.29 -12.62 21.41
N ILE A 33 6.23 -13.22 20.68
CA ILE A 33 6.81 -12.66 19.47
C ILE A 33 5.72 -12.40 18.43
N ASP A 34 4.80 -13.34 18.21
CA ASP A 34 3.71 -13.17 17.25
C ASP A 34 2.72 -12.08 17.69
N LEU A 35 2.36 -12.02 18.99
CA LEU A 35 1.50 -10.98 19.55
C LEU A 35 2.09 -9.57 19.39
N PHE A 36 3.39 -9.40 19.70
CA PHE A 36 4.06 -8.11 19.53
C PHE A 36 4.18 -7.73 18.06
N ARG A 37 4.42 -8.69 17.16
CA ARG A 37 4.47 -8.44 15.71
C ARG A 37 3.13 -7.97 15.16
N ASP A 38 2.03 -8.55 15.61
CA ASP A 38 0.69 -8.18 15.16
C ASP A 38 0.31 -6.78 15.65
N SER A 39 0.77 -6.40 16.85
CA SER A 39 0.50 -5.09 17.44
C SER A 39 1.11 -3.89 16.70
N GLU A 40 2.02 -4.12 15.74
CA GLU A 40 2.70 -3.10 14.93
C GLU A 40 2.00 -2.79 13.60
N VAL A 41 0.88 -3.45 13.29
CA VAL A 41 0.25 -3.41 11.96
C VAL A 41 -1.20 -2.92 12.05
N ASP A 42 -1.54 -1.95 11.20
CA ASP A 42 -2.93 -1.65 10.84
C ASP A 42 -3.22 -2.16 9.42
N ILE A 43 -4.38 -2.79 9.24
CA ILE A 43 -4.91 -3.09 7.90
C ILE A 43 -5.87 -1.97 7.50
N VAL A 44 -5.64 -1.34 6.35
CA VAL A 44 -6.46 -0.23 5.85
C VAL A 44 -7.26 -0.69 4.62
N ILE A 45 -8.58 -0.60 4.71
CA ILE A 45 -9.53 -0.96 3.65
C ILE A 45 -10.34 0.28 3.26
N ALA A 46 -10.24 0.70 2.00
CA ALA A 46 -11.21 1.63 1.40
C ALA A 46 -12.46 0.84 1.01
N ALA A 47 -13.59 1.15 1.62
CA ALA A 47 -14.87 0.51 1.33
C ALA A 47 -15.61 1.27 0.23
N LEU A 48 -15.58 0.70 -0.98
CA LEU A 48 -16.21 1.20 -2.21
C LEU A 48 -17.49 0.43 -2.56
N GLN A 49 -17.82 -0.59 -1.79
CA GLN A 49 -19.12 -1.27 -1.83
C GLN A 49 -19.71 -1.43 -0.41
N PRO A 50 -21.05 -1.45 -0.27
CA PRO A 50 -21.68 -1.50 1.05
C PRO A 50 -21.57 -2.86 1.74
N ASN A 51 -21.56 -3.97 0.98
CA ASN A 51 -21.49 -5.30 1.57
C ASN A 51 -20.08 -5.87 1.51
N LEU A 52 -19.42 -5.92 2.67
CA LEU A 52 -18.06 -6.44 2.83
C LEU A 52 -18.04 -7.84 3.45
N THR A 53 -19.21 -8.50 3.60
CA THR A 53 -19.31 -9.79 4.27
C THR A 53 -18.43 -10.86 3.64
N THR A 54 -18.54 -11.06 2.32
CA THR A 54 -17.73 -12.06 1.61
C THR A 54 -16.23 -11.76 1.72
N PHE A 55 -15.85 -10.48 1.66
CA PHE A 55 -14.47 -10.04 1.79
C PHE A 55 -13.92 -10.36 3.20
N PHE A 56 -14.58 -9.89 4.25
CA PHE A 56 -14.13 -10.12 5.63
C PHE A 56 -14.15 -11.60 6.01
N GLU A 57 -15.16 -12.37 5.62
CA GLU A 57 -15.20 -13.81 5.91
C GLU A 57 -14.07 -14.57 5.22
N ALA A 58 -13.75 -14.23 3.97
CA ALA A 58 -12.63 -14.85 3.26
C ALA A 58 -11.28 -14.52 3.92
N TRP A 59 -11.11 -13.30 4.41
CA TRP A 59 -9.90 -12.86 5.11
C TRP A 59 -9.87 -13.18 6.61
N ARG A 60 -10.97 -13.66 7.20
CA ARG A 60 -11.12 -13.90 8.65
C ARG A 60 -9.94 -14.65 9.27
N PRO A 61 -9.38 -15.73 8.68
CA PRO A 61 -8.25 -16.44 9.26
C PRO A 61 -6.97 -15.60 9.43
N PHE A 62 -6.85 -14.49 8.71
CA PHE A 62 -5.68 -13.62 8.71
C PHE A 62 -5.97 -12.28 9.37
N PHE A 63 -7.09 -11.64 9.04
CA PHE A 63 -7.42 -10.28 9.47
C PHE A 63 -7.88 -10.19 10.93
N SER A 64 -8.46 -11.26 11.49
CA SER A 64 -8.99 -11.26 12.87
C SER A 64 -7.94 -10.95 13.96
N ARG A 65 -6.65 -11.09 13.63
CA ARG A 65 -5.52 -10.85 14.53
C ARG A 65 -5.06 -9.40 14.59
N PHE A 66 -5.51 -8.56 13.65
CA PHE A 66 -5.02 -7.19 13.47
C PHE A 66 -6.13 -6.18 13.72
N HIS A 67 -5.74 -4.97 14.08
CA HIS A 67 -6.65 -3.83 14.05
C HIS A 67 -6.88 -3.41 12.59
N ILE A 68 -8.14 -3.14 12.25
CA ILE A 68 -8.57 -2.84 10.89
C ILE A 68 -9.20 -1.45 10.84
N ILE A 69 -8.68 -0.61 9.96
CA ILE A 69 -9.25 0.70 9.65
C ILE A 69 -10.04 0.57 8.35
N VAL A 70 -11.37 0.70 8.46
CA VAL A 70 -12.26 0.74 7.31
C VAL A 70 -12.62 2.18 7.03
N VAL A 71 -12.31 2.67 5.83
CA VAL A 71 -12.69 4.01 5.40
C VAL A 71 -13.84 3.91 4.43
N LYS A 72 -15.03 4.32 4.85
CA LYS A 72 -16.23 4.38 3.99
C LYS A 72 -16.05 5.49 2.96
N ASP A 73 -16.24 5.19 1.67
CA ASP A 73 -16.31 6.21 0.63
C ASP A 73 -17.34 7.30 1.01
N PRO A 74 -16.97 8.59 1.08
CA PRO A 74 -17.88 9.66 1.49
C PRO A 74 -19.09 9.83 0.58
N ASP A 75 -19.05 9.29 -0.63
CA ASP A 75 -20.14 9.35 -1.60
C ASP A 75 -21.07 8.12 -1.56
N MET A 76 -20.76 7.11 -0.74
CA MET A 76 -21.62 5.95 -0.53
C MET A 76 -22.72 6.28 0.48
N ALA A 77 -23.97 6.24 0.01
CA ALA A 77 -25.14 6.54 0.84
C ALA A 77 -25.51 5.35 1.75
N GLU A 78 -25.34 4.13 1.25
CA GLU A 78 -25.69 2.89 1.92
C GLU A 78 -24.83 2.65 3.16
N GLU A 79 -25.38 1.97 4.16
CA GLU A 79 -24.64 1.56 5.34
C GLU A 79 -23.74 0.35 5.06
N LEU A 80 -22.58 0.32 5.72
CA LEU A 80 -21.64 -0.79 5.59
C LEU A 80 -22.17 -2.03 6.31
N GLN A 81 -22.09 -3.18 5.64
CA GLN A 81 -22.37 -4.49 6.20
C GLN A 81 -21.03 -5.21 6.40
N ILE A 82 -20.60 -5.28 7.65
CA ILE A 82 -19.37 -5.93 8.08
C ILE A 82 -19.73 -6.99 9.13
N PRO A 83 -19.26 -8.24 9.00
CA PRO A 83 -19.52 -9.29 9.96
C PRO A 83 -18.83 -9.00 11.30
N THR A 84 -19.35 -9.58 12.38
CA THR A 84 -18.80 -9.41 13.72
C THR A 84 -17.51 -10.21 13.94
N GLY A 85 -16.79 -9.91 15.03
CA GLY A 85 -15.59 -10.64 15.43
C GLY A 85 -14.28 -10.12 14.82
N PHE A 86 -14.23 -8.84 14.49
CA PHE A 86 -13.01 -8.15 14.06
C PHE A 86 -12.76 -6.95 14.98
N ASP A 87 -11.50 -6.69 15.31
CA ASP A 87 -11.07 -5.43 15.91
C ASP A 87 -10.98 -4.38 14.80
N LEU A 88 -12.03 -3.57 14.64
CA LEU A 88 -12.08 -2.60 13.57
C LEU A 88 -12.70 -1.27 13.98
N LYS A 89 -12.28 -0.23 13.26
CA LYS A 89 -12.87 1.10 13.32
C LYS A 89 -13.28 1.57 11.93
N VAL A 90 -14.52 1.99 11.81
CA VAL A 90 -15.06 2.61 10.59
C VAL A 90 -14.91 4.12 10.67
N TYR A 91 -14.39 4.72 9.61
CA TYR A 91 -14.33 6.17 9.42
C TYR A 91 -15.20 6.59 8.25
N THR A 92 -15.83 7.76 8.39
CA THR A 92 -16.87 8.28 7.50
C THR A 92 -16.53 9.68 6.98
N LYS A 93 -17.37 10.21 6.09
CA LYS A 93 -17.30 11.59 5.61
C LYS A 93 -17.20 12.61 6.75
N SER A 94 -17.91 12.36 7.86
CA SER A 94 -17.91 13.18 9.07
C SER A 94 -16.51 13.31 9.66
N ASP A 95 -15.80 12.20 9.78
CA ASP A 95 -14.46 12.14 10.35
C ASP A 95 -13.42 12.82 9.44
N MET A 96 -13.57 12.67 8.13
CA MET A 96 -12.75 13.36 7.13
C MET A 96 -12.94 14.88 7.20
N GLY A 97 -14.19 15.34 7.36
CA GLY A 97 -14.53 16.76 7.42
C GLY A 97 -13.86 17.51 8.57
N VAL A 98 -13.53 16.82 9.68
CA VAL A 98 -12.83 17.41 10.83
C VAL A 98 -11.44 17.93 10.46
N LEU A 99 -10.80 17.35 9.43
CA LEU A 99 -9.49 17.80 8.96
C LEU A 99 -9.51 19.18 8.30
N GLY A 100 -10.68 19.63 7.81
CA GLY A 100 -10.82 20.89 7.09
C GLY A 100 -9.97 20.97 5.81
N ALA A 101 -9.67 19.82 5.19
CA ALA A 101 -8.88 19.74 3.98
C ALA A 101 -9.61 20.41 2.80
N THR A 102 -8.86 21.11 1.95
CA THR A 102 -9.38 21.94 0.86
C THR A 102 -8.80 21.58 -0.51
N SER A 103 -7.57 21.09 -0.54
CA SER A 103 -6.84 20.66 -1.75
C SER A 103 -6.86 19.14 -1.91
N ILE A 104 -7.15 18.41 -0.83
CA ILE A 104 -7.32 16.96 -0.81
C ILE A 104 -8.81 16.61 -0.76
N ASP A 105 -9.23 15.70 -1.64
CA ASP A 105 -10.52 15.04 -1.56
C ASP A 105 -10.33 13.54 -1.33
N PHE A 106 -10.92 13.04 -0.24
CA PHE A 106 -10.83 11.66 0.26
C PHE A 106 -11.99 10.80 -0.27
N SER A 107 -12.22 10.79 -1.58
CA SER A 107 -13.30 10.03 -2.23
C SER A 107 -12.77 8.91 -3.14
N GLY A 108 -13.61 7.90 -3.39
CA GLY A 108 -13.23 6.74 -4.21
C GLY A 108 -12.01 6.02 -3.66
N HIS A 109 -11.11 5.51 -4.51
CA HIS A 109 -9.91 4.81 -4.03
C HIS A 109 -9.01 5.68 -3.16
N SER A 110 -9.04 7.01 -3.33
CA SER A 110 -8.27 7.98 -2.54
C SER A 110 -8.72 8.09 -1.07
N CYS A 111 -9.90 7.56 -0.69
CA CYS A 111 -10.32 7.61 0.71
C CYS A 111 -9.38 6.81 1.64
N ARG A 112 -8.69 5.77 1.14
CA ARG A 112 -7.71 4.97 1.93
C ARG A 112 -6.62 5.80 2.59
N TYR A 113 -6.24 6.91 1.96
CA TYR A 113 -5.19 7.77 2.48
C TYR A 113 -5.60 8.43 3.80
N PHE A 114 -6.89 8.67 4.02
CA PHE A 114 -7.38 9.06 5.35
C PHE A 114 -7.05 7.97 6.39
N GLY A 115 -7.21 6.70 6.03
CA GLY A 115 -6.81 5.56 6.86
C GLY A 115 -5.31 5.55 7.15
N TYR A 116 -4.47 5.87 6.16
CA TYR A 116 -3.02 6.01 6.35
C TYR A 116 -2.67 7.12 7.34
N LEU A 117 -3.40 8.24 7.30
CA LEU A 117 -3.21 9.38 8.19
C LEU A 117 -3.59 9.05 9.65
N VAL A 118 -4.74 8.41 9.87
CA VAL A 118 -5.27 8.16 11.22
C VAL A 118 -4.72 6.90 11.88
N SER A 119 -4.09 6.00 11.11
CA SER A 119 -3.35 4.87 11.67
C SER A 119 -2.35 5.34 12.74
N ARG A 120 -2.05 4.46 13.70
CA ARG A 120 -1.09 4.73 14.78
C ARG A 120 -0.02 3.66 14.88
N LYS A 121 -0.05 2.70 13.96
CA LYS A 121 0.84 1.56 13.94
C LYS A 121 2.03 1.84 13.04
N LYS A 122 3.12 1.12 13.29
CA LYS A 122 4.38 1.26 12.55
C LYS A 122 4.21 0.90 11.08
N TYR A 123 3.42 -0.12 10.79
CA TYR A 123 3.18 -0.60 9.45
C TYR A 123 1.71 -0.47 9.07
N VAL A 124 1.48 -0.11 7.82
CA VAL A 124 0.16 -0.16 7.20
C VAL A 124 0.20 -1.17 6.07
N ILE A 125 -0.84 -2.01 6.01
CA ILE A 125 -1.11 -2.90 4.88
C ILE A 125 -2.45 -2.50 4.29
N SER A 126 -2.49 -2.23 2.99
CA SER A 126 -3.68 -1.81 2.26
C SER A 126 -4.04 -2.87 1.24
N ILE A 127 -5.28 -3.36 1.34
CA ILE A 127 -5.85 -4.31 0.38
C ILE A 127 -7.20 -3.75 -0.09
N ASP A 128 -7.48 -3.82 -1.38
CA ASP A 128 -8.77 -3.43 -1.92
C ASP A 128 -9.90 -4.35 -1.46
N ASP A 129 -11.09 -3.77 -1.23
CA ASP A 129 -12.29 -4.47 -0.76
C ASP A 129 -12.89 -5.46 -1.77
N ASN A 130 -12.39 -5.47 -3.01
CA ASN A 130 -12.77 -6.38 -4.09
C ASN A 130 -11.73 -7.49 -4.34
N CYS A 131 -10.75 -7.64 -3.43
CA CYS A 131 -9.68 -8.62 -3.50
C CYS A 131 -9.80 -9.69 -2.41
N LEU A 132 -9.78 -10.97 -2.81
CA LEU A 132 -9.83 -12.11 -1.91
C LEU A 132 -8.42 -12.70 -1.68
N PRO A 133 -8.20 -13.55 -0.66
CA PRO A 133 -6.94 -14.26 -0.52
C PRO A 133 -6.60 -15.10 -1.76
N ALA A 134 -5.37 -14.97 -2.26
CA ALA A 134 -4.89 -15.80 -3.36
C ALA A 134 -4.61 -17.24 -2.91
N LYS A 135 -4.42 -18.12 -3.91
CA LYS A 135 -3.86 -19.46 -3.72
C LYS A 135 -2.46 -19.52 -4.30
N ASP A 136 -1.53 -20.13 -3.59
CA ASP A 136 -0.19 -20.42 -4.12
C ASP A 136 -0.21 -21.62 -5.08
N ASN A 137 0.96 -21.97 -5.62
CA ASN A 137 1.13 -23.13 -6.52
C ASN A 137 0.78 -24.49 -5.86
N GLY A 138 0.74 -24.55 -4.53
CA GLY A 138 0.32 -25.73 -3.76
C GLY A 138 -1.17 -25.74 -3.39
N GLY A 139 -1.94 -24.72 -3.79
CA GLY A 139 -3.35 -24.56 -3.44
C GLY A 139 -3.59 -24.06 -2.01
N LEU A 140 -2.53 -23.65 -1.29
CA LEU A 140 -2.64 -23.07 0.05
C LEU A 140 -3.08 -21.62 -0.06
N THR A 141 -3.90 -21.19 0.92
CA THR A 141 -4.30 -19.79 1.00
C THR A 141 -3.11 -18.94 1.40
N VAL A 142 -2.86 -17.88 0.65
CA VAL A 142 -1.77 -16.94 0.89
C VAL A 142 -2.13 -16.02 2.06
N ASP A 143 -1.26 -15.99 3.07
CA ASP A 143 -1.27 -14.96 4.10
C ASP A 143 -0.52 -13.73 3.57
N ALA A 144 -1.27 -12.82 2.93
CA ALA A 144 -0.69 -11.62 2.34
C ALA A 144 -0.07 -10.68 3.40
N VAL A 145 -0.67 -10.63 4.59
CA VAL A 145 -0.18 -9.79 5.70
C VAL A 145 1.20 -10.28 6.13
N ALA A 146 1.35 -11.57 6.42
CA ALA A 146 2.63 -12.14 6.83
C ALA A 146 3.72 -11.98 5.75
N GLN A 147 3.38 -12.15 4.47
CA GLN A 147 4.33 -12.00 3.36
C GLN A 147 4.78 -10.55 3.18
N HIS A 148 3.86 -9.57 3.26
CA HIS A 148 4.22 -8.15 3.27
C HIS A 148 5.14 -7.82 4.45
N MET A 149 4.82 -8.31 5.64
CA MET A 149 5.64 -8.11 6.83
C MET A 149 7.02 -8.74 6.69
N SER A 150 7.14 -9.92 6.05
CA SER A 150 8.43 -10.52 5.72
C SER A 150 9.26 -9.62 4.81
N ASN A 151 8.64 -8.99 3.81
CA ASN A 151 9.35 -8.07 2.92
C ASN A 151 9.86 -6.83 3.66
N LEU A 152 9.01 -6.21 4.48
CA LEU A 152 9.34 -4.99 5.23
C LEU A 152 10.35 -5.24 6.36
N LYS A 153 10.35 -6.44 6.96
CA LYS A 153 11.26 -6.83 8.06
C LYS A 153 12.58 -7.43 7.58
N THR A 154 12.76 -7.62 6.27
CA THR A 154 14.04 -8.09 5.70
C THR A 154 14.70 -7.00 4.88
N PRO A 155 16.04 -6.91 4.85
CA PRO A 155 16.72 -5.87 4.09
C PRO A 155 16.43 -5.99 2.59
N ALA A 156 16.51 -4.87 1.89
CA ALA A 156 16.51 -4.81 0.43
C ALA A 156 17.93 -4.55 -0.09
N THR A 157 18.18 -4.85 -1.35
CA THR A 157 19.51 -4.76 -1.96
C THR A 157 19.54 -3.87 -3.22
N PRO A 158 19.23 -2.55 -3.12
CA PRO A 158 18.98 -1.72 -4.31
C PRO A 158 20.26 -1.28 -5.05
N PHE A 159 21.43 -1.31 -4.40
CA PHE A 159 22.67 -0.75 -4.95
C PHE A 159 23.42 -1.66 -5.91
N PHE A 160 23.12 -2.95 -5.92
CA PHE A 160 23.66 -3.90 -6.87
C PHE A 160 22.59 -4.96 -7.13
N PHE A 161 22.29 -5.20 -8.40
CA PHE A 161 21.22 -6.11 -8.79
C PHE A 161 21.64 -7.56 -8.53
N ASN A 162 20.96 -8.24 -7.59
CA ASN A 162 21.10 -9.68 -7.45
C ASN A 162 20.33 -10.32 -8.60
N THR A 163 21.02 -11.09 -9.45
CA THR A 163 20.39 -11.76 -10.60
C THR A 163 19.62 -13.01 -10.18
N LEU A 164 19.91 -13.55 -8.99
CA LEU A 164 18.99 -14.41 -8.27
C LEU A 164 18.00 -13.54 -7.49
N TYR A 165 16.81 -14.07 -7.19
CA TYR A 165 15.75 -13.38 -6.43
C TYR A 165 16.23 -12.84 -5.07
N ASP A 166 15.35 -12.16 -4.33
CA ASP A 166 15.67 -11.53 -3.04
C ASP A 166 16.45 -12.48 -2.10
N PRO A 167 17.70 -12.15 -1.72
CA PRO A 167 18.60 -13.08 -1.04
C PRO A 167 18.18 -13.40 0.41
N PHE A 168 17.22 -12.65 0.96
CA PHE A 168 16.66 -12.87 2.30
C PHE A 168 15.46 -13.81 2.30
N ARG A 169 15.02 -14.27 1.12
CA ARG A 169 14.00 -15.31 0.98
C ARG A 169 14.62 -16.70 1.11
N LYS A 170 13.86 -17.61 1.73
CA LYS A 170 14.23 -19.03 1.79
C LYS A 170 14.42 -19.57 0.37
N GLY A 171 15.58 -20.19 0.12
CA GLY A 171 15.92 -20.79 -1.17
C GLY A 171 16.58 -19.84 -2.18
N ALA A 172 16.83 -18.58 -1.80
CA ALA A 172 17.66 -17.64 -2.56
C ALA A 172 18.88 -17.22 -1.73
N ASP A 173 19.91 -16.69 -2.39
CA ASP A 173 21.14 -16.17 -1.77
C ASP A 173 21.80 -15.15 -2.72
N PHE A 174 22.90 -14.55 -2.29
CA PHE A 174 23.77 -13.73 -3.11
C PHE A 174 24.55 -14.59 -4.11
N VAL A 175 24.50 -14.20 -5.39
CA VAL A 175 25.25 -14.90 -6.44
C VAL A 175 26.74 -14.53 -6.45
N ARG A 176 27.55 -15.38 -7.11
CA ARG A 176 28.96 -15.08 -7.38
C ARG A 176 29.10 -13.72 -8.07
N GLY A 177 29.95 -12.86 -7.51
CA GLY A 177 30.18 -11.50 -8.01
C GLY A 177 29.40 -10.42 -7.27
N TYR A 178 28.42 -10.79 -6.43
CA TYR A 178 27.75 -9.82 -5.56
C TYR A 178 28.73 -9.31 -4.47
N PRO A 179 29.00 -7.99 -4.39
CA PRO A 179 29.97 -7.44 -3.44
C PRO A 179 29.62 -7.74 -1.99
N PHE A 180 30.56 -8.28 -1.22
CA PHE A 180 30.36 -8.61 0.20
C PHE A 180 29.95 -7.40 1.03
N SER A 181 30.52 -6.23 0.75
CA SER A 181 30.22 -4.97 1.44
C SER A 181 28.79 -4.46 1.23
N LEU A 182 28.02 -5.04 0.30
CA LEU A 182 26.63 -4.65 0.03
C LEU A 182 25.61 -5.68 0.51
N ARG A 183 26.05 -6.79 1.11
CA ARG A 183 25.17 -7.92 1.48
C ARG A 183 24.28 -7.66 2.70
N GLU A 184 24.64 -6.70 3.55
CA GLU A 184 23.79 -6.28 4.67
C GLU A 184 22.48 -5.63 4.19
N GLY A 185 22.49 -5.07 2.97
CA GLY A 185 21.34 -4.40 2.40
C GLY A 185 20.99 -3.10 3.11
N VAL A 186 19.74 -2.67 2.94
CA VAL A 186 19.15 -1.48 3.57
C VAL A 186 17.75 -1.80 4.05
N GLU A 187 17.21 -1.00 4.96
CA GLU A 187 15.83 -1.18 5.43
C GLU A 187 14.82 -1.07 4.28
N CYS A 188 13.86 -2.01 4.25
CA CYS A 188 12.79 -2.00 3.29
C CYS A 188 11.61 -1.19 3.82
N MET A 189 11.23 -0.14 3.09
CA MET A 189 10.18 0.78 3.52
C MET A 189 8.86 0.58 2.79
N LEU A 190 8.89 -0.01 1.59
CA LEU A 190 7.72 -0.26 0.76
C LEU A 190 7.75 -1.68 0.19
N SER A 191 6.64 -2.40 0.34
CA SER A 191 6.40 -3.71 -0.25
C SER A 191 5.19 -3.63 -1.18
N CYS A 192 5.44 -3.82 -2.46
CA CYS A 192 4.41 -3.86 -3.51
C CYS A 192 4.01 -5.32 -3.76
N GLY A 193 2.79 -5.67 -3.41
CA GLY A 193 2.22 -6.96 -3.73
C GLY A 193 1.66 -6.99 -5.15
N LEU A 194 1.39 -8.19 -5.63
CA LEU A 194 0.83 -8.46 -6.94
C LEU A 194 -0.60 -9.00 -6.81
N TRP A 195 -1.19 -9.31 -7.96
CA TRP A 195 -2.56 -9.77 -8.08
C TRP A 195 -2.63 -10.94 -9.07
N LEU A 196 -3.49 -11.90 -8.77
CA LEU A 196 -3.98 -12.90 -9.70
C LEU A 196 -5.35 -12.48 -10.24
N HIS A 197 -5.78 -13.18 -11.28
CA HIS A 197 -7.03 -12.97 -11.99
C HIS A 197 -7.04 -11.66 -12.77
N ASN A 198 -7.72 -10.61 -12.30
CA ASN A 198 -7.78 -9.36 -13.06
C ASN A 198 -6.52 -8.51 -12.82
N ALA A 199 -5.84 -8.12 -13.89
CA ALA A 199 -4.62 -7.35 -13.77
C ALA A 199 -4.87 -5.85 -13.69
N ASP A 200 -4.01 -5.13 -12.94
CA ASP A 200 -4.05 -3.67 -12.88
C ASP A 200 -3.48 -3.06 -14.14
N TYR A 201 -4.30 -3.08 -15.19
CA TYR A 201 -3.98 -2.53 -16.49
C TYR A 201 -4.48 -1.10 -16.61
N ASP A 202 -3.74 -0.28 -17.37
CA ASP A 202 -4.29 0.94 -17.92
C ASP A 202 -5.57 0.62 -18.74
N PRO A 203 -6.51 1.57 -18.88
CA PRO A 203 -7.80 1.26 -19.47
C PRO A 203 -7.71 0.77 -20.93
N MET A 204 -6.68 1.15 -21.70
CA MET A 204 -6.52 0.67 -23.08
C MET A 204 -6.13 -0.79 -23.10
N THR A 205 -5.10 -1.14 -22.32
CA THR A 205 -4.67 -2.53 -22.16
C THR A 205 -5.81 -3.39 -21.62
N HIS A 206 -6.58 -2.87 -20.66
CA HIS A 206 -7.74 -3.59 -20.11
C HIS A 206 -8.80 -3.87 -21.18
N VAL A 207 -9.13 -2.92 -22.06
CA VAL A 207 -10.12 -3.15 -23.13
C VAL A 207 -9.61 -4.18 -24.14
N VAL A 208 -8.34 -4.11 -24.54
CA VAL A 208 -7.73 -5.07 -25.48
C VAL A 208 -7.59 -6.46 -24.87
N LYS A 209 -7.27 -6.54 -23.57
CA LYS A 209 -7.03 -7.79 -22.83
C LYS A 209 -8.17 -8.17 -21.88
N ARG A 210 -9.40 -7.72 -22.14
CA ARG A 210 -10.56 -7.84 -21.22
C ARG A 210 -10.85 -9.26 -20.70
N ASN A 211 -10.47 -10.28 -21.47
CA ASN A 211 -10.70 -11.70 -21.14
C ASN A 211 -9.42 -12.42 -20.67
N GLN A 212 -8.27 -11.74 -20.67
CA GLN A 212 -7.04 -12.33 -20.16
C GLN A 212 -7.03 -12.25 -18.64
N ARG A 213 -6.53 -13.29 -17.99
CA ARG A 213 -6.38 -13.37 -16.54
C ARG A 213 -4.95 -13.71 -16.18
N ASN A 214 -4.41 -13.03 -15.18
CA ASN A 214 -3.13 -13.38 -14.61
C ASN A 214 -3.28 -14.62 -13.72
N THR A 215 -2.93 -15.79 -14.24
CA THR A 215 -3.08 -17.07 -13.52
C THR A 215 -1.75 -17.60 -12.97
N THR A 216 -0.64 -16.95 -13.30
CA THR A 216 0.69 -17.44 -12.95
C THR A 216 1.11 -16.89 -11.59
N TYR A 217 1.19 -17.75 -10.59
CA TYR A 217 1.78 -17.42 -9.30
C TYR A 217 3.28 -17.65 -9.34
N VAL A 218 4.07 -16.57 -9.21
CA VAL A 218 5.53 -16.64 -9.16
C VAL A 218 5.96 -16.48 -7.71
N ASP A 219 6.56 -17.52 -7.13
CA ASP A 219 7.05 -17.53 -5.74
C ASP A 219 8.39 -16.79 -5.61
N ALA A 220 8.38 -15.49 -5.92
CA ALA A 220 9.57 -14.65 -5.93
C ALA A 220 9.31 -13.27 -5.33
N VAL A 221 10.34 -12.73 -4.69
CA VAL A 221 10.43 -11.33 -4.28
C VAL A 221 11.68 -10.75 -4.92
N MET A 222 11.63 -9.49 -5.30
CA MET A 222 12.75 -8.76 -5.88
C MET A 222 12.86 -7.38 -5.23
N THR A 223 14.09 -6.94 -5.00
CA THR A 223 14.35 -5.53 -4.70
C THR A 223 14.30 -4.72 -6.00
N VAL A 224 13.64 -3.57 -5.97
CA VAL A 224 13.63 -2.62 -7.08
C VAL A 224 14.95 -1.83 -7.06
N PRO A 225 15.75 -1.84 -8.14
CA PRO A 225 17.08 -1.22 -8.14
C PRO A 225 17.05 0.29 -7.92
N LEU A 226 18.16 0.83 -7.39
CA LEU A 226 18.39 2.27 -7.30
C LEU A 226 18.23 2.92 -8.68
N GLY A 227 17.45 4.00 -8.77
CA GLY A 227 17.20 4.74 -10.01
C GLY A 227 16.17 4.12 -10.96
N ALA A 228 15.75 2.88 -10.75
CA ALA A 228 14.66 2.27 -11.52
C ALA A 228 13.31 2.77 -11.01
N MET A 229 12.49 3.34 -11.90
CA MET A 229 11.10 3.68 -11.60
C MET A 229 10.21 2.44 -11.65
N MET A 230 9.10 2.48 -10.93
CA MET A 230 8.11 1.40 -10.90
C MET A 230 6.70 1.97 -10.77
N PRO A 231 5.69 1.36 -11.40
CA PRO A 231 4.31 1.60 -11.02
C PRO A 231 4.03 0.93 -9.68
N VAL A 232 3.31 1.63 -8.80
CA VAL A 232 2.78 1.07 -7.56
C VAL A 232 1.27 1.10 -7.66
N SER A 233 0.65 -0.03 -7.31
CA SER A 233 -0.80 -0.15 -7.23
C SER A 233 -1.24 -0.08 -5.78
N GLY A 234 -2.31 0.66 -5.50
CA GLY A 234 -2.94 0.69 -4.18
C GLY A 234 -3.63 -0.62 -3.81
N ILE A 235 -3.85 -1.54 -4.77
CA ILE A 235 -4.63 -2.79 -4.59
C ILE A 235 -4.08 -3.67 -3.47
N ASN A 236 -2.76 -3.78 -3.37
CA ASN A 236 -2.07 -4.71 -2.48
C ASN A 236 -0.69 -4.15 -2.15
N VAL A 237 -0.61 -3.32 -1.12
CA VAL A 237 0.59 -2.56 -0.77
C VAL A 237 0.78 -2.50 0.73
N ALA A 238 2.03 -2.56 1.18
CA ALA A 238 2.39 -2.37 2.57
C ALA A 238 3.60 -1.46 2.70
N PHE A 239 3.66 -0.66 3.76
CA PHE A 239 4.76 0.27 3.99
C PHE A 239 5.01 0.52 5.47
N ASN A 240 6.23 0.93 5.80
CA ASN A 240 6.55 1.52 7.09
C ASN A 240 5.91 2.92 7.15
N ARG A 241 4.81 3.03 7.90
CA ARG A 241 4.00 4.23 8.00
C ARG A 241 4.71 5.36 8.71
N GLU A 242 5.45 5.05 9.77
CA GLU A 242 6.21 6.05 10.53
C GLU A 242 7.23 6.78 9.65
N VAL A 243 7.83 6.07 8.70
CA VAL A 243 8.84 6.63 7.80
C VAL A 243 8.22 7.15 6.51
N LEU A 244 7.49 6.34 5.74
CA LEU A 244 6.98 6.72 4.42
C LEU A 244 5.63 7.42 4.41
N GLY A 245 4.91 7.47 5.53
CA GLY A 245 3.60 8.11 5.59
C GLY A 245 3.53 9.55 5.02
N PRO A 246 4.56 10.43 5.20
CA PRO A 246 4.55 11.75 4.57
C PRO A 246 4.57 11.73 3.03
N VAL A 247 5.06 10.66 2.39
CA VAL A 247 5.03 10.51 0.93
C VAL A 247 3.81 9.72 0.45
N MET A 248 3.07 9.05 1.34
CA MET A 248 1.82 8.33 1.03
C MET A 248 0.61 9.28 1.00
N PHE A 249 0.50 10.16 0.00
CA PHE A 249 -0.57 11.16 -0.16
C PHE A 249 -1.52 10.93 -1.36
N PRO A 250 -2.78 11.40 -1.28
CA PRO A 250 -3.78 11.37 -2.37
C PRO A 250 -3.64 12.60 -3.28
N ALA A 251 -2.55 12.69 -4.03
CA ALA A 251 -2.32 13.75 -5.03
C ALA A 251 -2.75 13.29 -6.45
N LEU A 252 -2.24 13.95 -7.50
CA LEU A 252 -2.47 13.66 -8.93
C LEU A 252 -3.77 12.88 -9.25
N ARG A 253 -4.91 13.57 -9.18
CA ARG A 253 -6.22 13.01 -9.51
C ARG A 253 -6.72 13.52 -10.86
N LEU A 254 -7.24 12.61 -11.68
CA LEU A 254 -7.86 12.95 -12.97
C LEU A 254 -9.22 13.63 -12.78
N ARG A 255 -9.75 14.28 -13.83
CA ARG A 255 -10.96 15.11 -13.74
C ARG A 255 -12.24 14.34 -13.38
N LYS A 256 -12.32 13.05 -13.72
CA LYS A 256 -13.37 12.15 -13.22
C LYS A 256 -12.87 11.57 -11.92
N GLU A 257 -13.45 12.04 -10.84
CA GLU A 257 -13.03 11.79 -9.46
C GLU A 257 -12.98 10.30 -9.14
N GLY A 258 -11.80 9.67 -9.26
CA GLY A 258 -11.26 8.51 -8.50
C GLY A 258 -12.12 7.28 -8.15
N LYS A 259 -13.36 7.15 -8.63
CA LYS A 259 -14.29 6.06 -8.28
C LYS A 259 -14.08 4.79 -9.10
N HIS A 260 -13.31 4.90 -10.16
CA HIS A 260 -12.92 3.79 -10.99
C HIS A 260 -11.41 3.70 -11.05
N ARG A 261 -10.87 2.48 -10.95
CA ARG A 261 -9.43 2.21 -10.92
C ARG A 261 -8.63 2.81 -12.09
N TRP A 262 -9.25 3.02 -13.24
CA TRP A 262 -8.59 3.60 -14.41
C TRP A 262 -8.72 5.13 -14.50
N ASP A 263 -9.48 5.74 -13.60
CA ASP A 263 -9.57 7.19 -13.41
C ASP A 263 -8.64 7.67 -12.25
N THR A 264 -7.91 6.74 -11.63
CA THR A 264 -6.98 6.99 -10.52
C THR A 264 -5.54 6.97 -11.03
N LEU A 265 -4.74 7.96 -10.64
CA LEU A 265 -3.29 7.99 -10.83
C LEU A 265 -2.54 8.26 -9.52
N GLU A 266 -3.27 8.42 -8.41
CA GLU A 266 -2.69 8.81 -7.14
C GLU A 266 -1.69 7.77 -6.63
N ASP A 267 -1.96 6.48 -6.78
CA ASP A 267 -1.08 5.39 -6.33
C ASP A 267 0.15 5.22 -7.22
N VAL A 268 0.00 5.36 -8.54
CA VAL A 268 1.13 5.39 -9.48
C VAL A 268 2.03 6.59 -9.18
N TRP A 269 1.46 7.78 -9.07
CA TRP A 269 2.20 9.00 -8.70
C TRP A 269 2.88 8.85 -7.35
N ASN A 270 2.17 8.28 -6.38
CA ASN A 270 2.71 8.00 -5.05
C ASN A 270 3.92 7.08 -5.12
N GLY A 271 3.83 5.99 -5.88
CA GLY A 271 4.91 5.05 -6.09
C GLY A 271 6.16 5.70 -6.65
N LEU A 272 6.00 6.57 -7.65
CA LEU A 272 7.11 7.33 -8.23
C LEU A 272 7.74 8.29 -7.21
N CYS A 273 6.93 9.01 -6.44
CA CYS A 273 7.40 9.87 -5.36
C CYS A 273 8.16 9.06 -4.30
N ALA A 274 7.55 7.98 -3.79
CA ALA A 274 8.12 7.12 -2.77
C ALA A 274 9.42 6.49 -3.23
N LYS A 275 9.53 6.09 -4.49
CA LYS A 275 10.76 5.53 -5.06
C LYS A 275 11.90 6.54 -5.08
N VAL A 276 11.65 7.78 -5.54
CA VAL A 276 12.67 8.83 -5.53
C VAL A 276 13.10 9.20 -4.11
N VAL A 277 12.16 9.26 -3.16
CA VAL A 277 12.48 9.49 -1.75
C VAL A 277 13.31 8.35 -1.17
N CYS A 278 12.92 7.10 -1.41
CA CYS A 278 13.66 5.92 -0.94
C CYS A 278 15.09 5.91 -1.51
N ASP A 279 15.25 6.17 -2.80
CA ASP A 279 16.56 6.23 -3.46
C ASP A 279 17.44 7.32 -2.86
N ARG A 280 16.86 8.50 -2.61
CA ARG A 280 17.56 9.62 -1.99
C ARG A 280 18.02 9.27 -0.58
N LEU A 281 17.17 8.64 0.22
CA LEU A 281 17.43 8.32 1.63
C LEU A 281 18.08 6.95 1.84
N ARG A 282 18.42 6.24 0.75
CA ARG A 282 19.06 4.91 0.77
C ARG A 282 18.17 3.83 1.40
N TYR A 283 16.86 3.95 1.25
CA TYR A 283 15.89 2.91 1.61
C TYR A 283 15.58 1.96 0.46
N GLY A 284 15.01 0.81 0.82
CA GLY A 284 14.66 -0.26 -0.08
C GLY A 284 13.19 -0.34 -0.42
N VAL A 285 12.89 -0.78 -1.65
CA VAL A 285 11.54 -1.15 -2.10
C VAL A 285 11.57 -2.57 -2.64
N LYS A 286 10.60 -3.40 -2.23
CA LYS A 286 10.45 -4.78 -2.71
C LYS A 286 9.14 -4.96 -3.48
N THR A 287 9.16 -5.83 -4.47
CA THR A 287 7.99 -6.25 -5.26
C THR A 287 7.97 -7.77 -5.45
N GLY A 288 6.80 -8.32 -5.79
CA GLY A 288 6.58 -9.75 -5.97
C GLY A 288 5.49 -10.25 -5.04
N LEU A 289 5.81 -11.21 -4.18
CA LEU A 289 4.89 -11.61 -3.11
C LEU A 289 4.55 -10.43 -2.19
N PRO A 290 3.34 -10.37 -1.63
CA PRO A 290 2.24 -11.34 -1.78
C PRO A 290 1.38 -11.15 -3.02
N TYR A 291 0.58 -12.16 -3.34
CA TYR A 291 -0.52 -12.05 -4.29
C TYR A 291 -1.87 -11.98 -3.59
N VAL A 292 -2.79 -11.20 -4.15
CA VAL A 292 -4.24 -11.25 -3.85
C VAL A 292 -5.03 -11.69 -5.09
N MET A 293 -6.26 -12.16 -4.91
CA MET A 293 -7.16 -12.57 -6.00
C MET A 293 -8.15 -11.44 -6.31
N ARG A 294 -7.93 -10.69 -7.39
CA ARG A 294 -8.78 -9.55 -7.76
C ARG A 294 -10.00 -9.99 -8.55
N SER A 295 -11.18 -9.55 -8.12
CA SER A 295 -12.45 -9.86 -8.80
C SER A 295 -12.65 -9.10 -10.13
N ASP A 296 -13.66 -9.50 -10.89
CA ASP A 296 -14.08 -8.85 -12.15
C ASP A 296 -15.06 -7.68 -11.94
N ALA A 297 -15.35 -7.28 -10.69
CA ALA A 297 -16.38 -6.29 -10.35
C ALA A 297 -16.24 -4.95 -11.12
N GLU A 298 -15.01 -4.60 -11.48
CA GLU A 298 -14.67 -3.38 -12.21
C GLU A 298 -14.45 -3.60 -13.72
N ALA A 299 -14.26 -4.83 -14.19
CA ALA A 299 -13.76 -5.10 -15.54
C ALA A 299 -14.64 -4.54 -16.69
N GLY A 300 -15.95 -4.38 -16.46
CA GLY A 300 -16.90 -3.90 -17.47
C GLY A 300 -16.89 -2.38 -17.73
N LYS A 301 -16.29 -1.59 -16.84
CA LYS A 301 -16.40 -0.12 -16.86
C LYS A 301 -15.22 0.60 -17.55
N ALA A 302 -14.16 -0.14 -17.90
CA ALA A 302 -12.96 0.42 -18.54
C ALA A 302 -13.23 1.15 -19.88
N LEU A 303 -14.21 0.70 -20.66
CA LEU A 303 -14.57 1.32 -21.94
C LEU A 303 -15.07 2.76 -21.78
N GLU A 304 -15.71 3.08 -20.66
CA GLU A 304 -16.28 4.41 -20.41
C GLU A 304 -15.18 5.46 -20.19
N SER A 305 -14.08 5.07 -19.54
CA SER A 305 -12.95 5.96 -19.26
C SER A 305 -11.98 6.14 -20.43
N LEU A 306 -12.06 5.29 -21.46
CA LEU A 306 -11.32 5.48 -22.70
C LEU A 306 -11.72 6.71 -23.51
N LYS A 307 -12.83 7.37 -23.17
CA LYS A 307 -13.32 8.50 -23.97
C LYS A 307 -12.39 9.73 -23.91
N GLU A 308 -11.54 9.87 -22.89
CA GLU A 308 -10.77 11.10 -22.66
C GLU A 308 -9.23 10.95 -22.68
N TRP A 309 -8.69 9.74 -22.47
CA TRP A 309 -7.25 9.44 -22.51
C TRP A 309 -6.38 10.36 -21.61
N GLU A 310 -6.96 11.02 -20.63
CA GLU A 310 -6.27 12.03 -19.82
C GLU A 310 -5.11 11.40 -19.04
N GLY A 311 -5.33 10.23 -18.42
CA GLY A 311 -4.31 9.54 -17.64
C GLY A 311 -3.06 9.16 -18.44
N VAL A 312 -3.23 8.63 -19.66
CA VAL A 312 -2.10 8.26 -20.53
C VAL A 312 -1.27 9.49 -20.89
N LYS A 313 -1.93 10.59 -21.30
CA LYS A 313 -1.25 11.85 -21.65
C LYS A 313 -0.52 12.48 -20.46
N VAL A 314 -1.09 12.36 -19.26
CA VAL A 314 -0.44 12.79 -18.03
C VAL A 314 0.83 11.97 -17.80
N MET A 315 0.78 10.65 -17.98
CA MET A 315 1.93 9.78 -17.78
C MET A 315 3.10 10.03 -18.73
N ASP A 316 2.83 10.47 -19.98
CA ASP A 316 3.87 10.87 -20.95
C ASP A 316 4.73 12.04 -20.44
N VAL A 317 4.19 12.90 -19.57
CA VAL A 317 4.92 14.00 -18.93
C VAL A 317 5.54 13.57 -17.60
N VAL A 318 4.82 12.75 -16.82
CA VAL A 318 5.22 12.32 -15.49
C VAL A 318 6.48 11.46 -15.52
N LEU A 319 6.57 10.48 -16.42
CA LEU A 319 7.68 9.52 -16.39
C LEU A 319 9.05 10.19 -16.68
N PRO A 320 9.23 10.98 -17.76
CA PRO A 320 10.50 11.67 -18.00
C PRO A 320 10.89 12.65 -16.88
N PHE A 321 9.89 13.26 -16.23
CA PHE A 321 10.12 14.12 -15.08
C PHE A 321 10.76 13.34 -13.91
N PHE A 322 10.19 12.19 -13.52
CA PHE A 322 10.73 11.39 -12.42
C PHE A 322 12.07 10.72 -12.75
N GLU A 323 12.29 10.31 -14.01
CA GLU A 323 13.58 9.74 -14.44
C GLU A 323 14.73 10.76 -14.37
N SER A 324 14.43 12.05 -14.59
CA SER A 324 15.42 13.13 -14.53
C SER A 324 15.53 13.80 -13.17
N LEU A 325 14.58 13.55 -12.26
CA LEU A 325 14.50 14.17 -10.96
C LEU A 325 15.65 13.73 -10.04
N LYS A 326 16.31 14.70 -9.41
CA LYS A 326 17.32 14.46 -8.37
C LYS A 326 17.03 15.38 -7.19
N LEU A 327 16.78 14.79 -6.03
CA LEU A 327 16.62 15.52 -4.78
C LEU A 327 17.98 15.92 -4.19
N SER A 328 18.01 17.04 -3.49
CA SER A 328 19.21 17.61 -2.89
C SER A 328 19.82 16.71 -1.83
N SER A 329 21.16 16.72 -1.75
CA SER A 329 21.92 16.08 -0.67
C SER A 329 21.62 16.64 0.74
N THR A 330 20.95 17.79 0.82
CA THR A 330 20.52 18.39 2.10
C THR A 330 19.18 17.83 2.60
N SER A 331 18.39 17.18 1.74
CA SER A 331 17.12 16.55 2.13
C SER A 331 17.41 15.19 2.75
N VAL A 332 17.41 15.12 4.08
CA VAL A 332 17.85 13.94 4.86
C VAL A 332 16.71 13.21 5.57
N THR A 333 15.48 13.73 5.50
CA THR A 333 14.26 13.09 6.01
C THR A 333 13.24 12.94 4.90
N VAL A 334 12.23 12.06 5.08
CA VAL A 334 11.14 11.89 4.11
C VAL A 334 10.37 13.19 3.95
N GLU A 335 10.10 13.90 5.04
CA GLU A 335 9.42 15.20 5.01
C GLU A 335 10.21 16.26 4.25
N ASP A 336 11.53 16.31 4.38
CA ASP A 336 12.35 17.25 3.62
C ASP A 336 12.35 16.92 2.13
N CYS A 337 12.46 15.63 1.80
CA CYS A 337 12.33 15.17 0.42
C CYS A 337 10.95 15.51 -0.18
N VAL A 338 9.86 15.33 0.56
CA VAL A 338 8.49 15.64 0.09
C VAL A 338 8.30 17.15 -0.09
N LYS A 339 8.81 17.99 0.82
CA LYS A 339 8.77 19.46 0.64
C LYS A 339 9.53 19.90 -0.61
N GLU A 340 10.75 19.40 -0.79
CA GLU A 340 11.57 19.70 -1.96
C GLU A 340 10.85 19.25 -3.25
N LEU A 341 10.36 18.01 -3.25
CA LEU A 341 9.60 17.46 -4.38
C LEU A 341 8.38 18.31 -4.71
N THR A 342 7.63 18.74 -3.69
CA THR A 342 6.44 19.60 -3.86
C THR A 342 6.81 20.91 -4.54
N SER A 343 7.91 21.55 -4.11
CA SER A 343 8.44 22.77 -4.74
C SER A 343 8.80 22.54 -6.20
N ILE A 344 9.52 21.45 -6.50
CA ILE A 344 9.95 21.11 -7.86
C ILE A 344 8.74 20.83 -8.77
N VAL A 345 7.75 20.07 -8.29
CA VAL A 345 6.52 19.78 -9.03
C VAL A 345 5.76 21.08 -9.34
N LYS A 346 5.61 21.96 -8.34
CA LYS A 346 4.93 23.25 -8.50
C LYS A 346 5.60 24.14 -9.54
N GLU A 347 6.94 24.19 -9.53
CA GLU A 347 7.72 25.02 -10.46
C GLU A 347 7.78 24.43 -11.87
N LYS A 348 8.06 23.12 -12.01
CA LYS A 348 8.35 22.50 -13.31
C LYS A 348 7.13 21.93 -14.02
N LEU A 349 6.21 21.33 -13.27
CA LEU A 349 5.02 20.67 -13.83
C LEU A 349 3.77 21.55 -13.74
N GLY A 350 3.65 22.35 -12.67
CA GLY A 350 2.52 23.25 -12.45
C GLY A 350 2.15 24.12 -13.66
N PRO A 351 3.13 24.79 -14.33
CA PRO A 351 2.84 25.61 -15.53
C PRO A 351 2.40 24.80 -16.76
N GLN A 352 2.71 23.50 -16.82
CA GLN A 352 2.40 22.68 -17.99
C GLN A 352 0.93 22.22 -18.00
N ASN A 353 0.37 21.94 -16.83
CA ASN A 353 -1.03 21.53 -16.69
C ASN A 353 -1.53 21.79 -15.26
N ALA A 354 -2.74 22.36 -15.15
CA ALA A 354 -3.39 22.65 -13.87
C ALA A 354 -3.53 21.42 -12.95
N ILE A 355 -3.58 20.20 -13.49
CA ILE A 355 -3.60 18.97 -12.69
C ILE A 355 -2.36 18.86 -11.78
N PHE A 356 -1.19 19.29 -12.26
CA PHE A 356 0.05 19.24 -11.49
C PHE A 356 0.13 20.35 -10.46
N ALA A 357 -0.43 21.52 -10.75
CA ALA A 357 -0.56 22.59 -9.76
C ALA A 357 -1.46 22.13 -8.59
N LYS A 358 -2.60 21.51 -8.89
CA LYS A 358 -3.48 20.90 -7.88
C LYS A 358 -2.79 19.77 -7.11
N ALA A 359 -2.03 18.93 -7.80
CA ALA A 359 -1.26 17.88 -7.14
C ALA A 359 -0.24 18.46 -6.15
N ALA A 360 0.48 19.54 -6.51
CA ALA A 360 1.40 20.22 -5.61
C ALA A 360 0.70 20.83 -4.39
N ASP A 361 -0.47 21.45 -4.57
CA ASP A 361 -1.25 22.00 -3.46
C ASP A 361 -1.74 20.89 -2.51
N ALA A 362 -2.17 19.74 -3.05
CA ALA A 362 -2.53 18.56 -2.26
C ALA A 362 -1.33 17.97 -1.49
N MET A 363 -0.14 17.93 -2.10
CA MET A 363 1.10 17.49 -1.43
C MET A 363 1.50 18.42 -0.28
N GLU A 364 1.36 19.73 -0.47
CA GLU A 364 1.62 20.74 0.55
C GLU A 364 0.64 20.61 1.73
N GLU A 365 -0.66 20.47 1.44
CA GLU A 365 -1.69 20.27 2.45
C GLU A 365 -1.50 18.95 3.19
N TRP A 366 -1.18 17.86 2.48
CA TRP A 366 -0.90 16.57 3.11
C TRP A 366 0.25 16.67 4.10
N THR A 367 1.33 17.37 3.76
CA THR A 367 2.47 17.55 4.68
C THR A 367 2.03 18.25 5.98
N LYS A 368 1.08 19.19 5.91
CA LYS A 368 0.52 19.87 7.09
C LYS A 368 -0.39 18.93 7.90
N LEU A 369 -1.27 18.18 7.23
CA LEU A 369 -2.13 17.18 7.85
C LEU A 369 -1.32 16.06 8.51
N TRP A 370 -0.29 15.55 7.84
CA TRP A 370 0.59 14.52 8.36
C TRP A 370 1.29 14.97 9.64
N LYS A 371 1.82 16.20 9.68
CA LYS A 371 2.45 16.73 10.91
C LYS A 371 1.48 16.90 12.07
N SER A 372 0.26 17.34 11.77
CA SER A 372 -0.73 17.65 12.81
C SER A 372 -1.46 16.41 13.34
N HIS A 373 -1.76 15.45 12.47
CA HIS A 373 -2.61 14.30 12.77
C HIS A 373 -1.94 12.95 12.51
N GLY A 374 -0.99 12.89 11.59
CA GLY A 374 -0.26 11.66 11.22
C GLY A 374 0.89 11.34 12.17
N ALA A 375 1.77 12.30 12.45
CA ALA A 375 3.00 12.11 13.22
C ALA A 375 2.78 11.95 14.74
N GLN A 376 1.54 12.01 15.21
CA GLN A 376 1.20 11.68 16.58
C GLN A 376 1.24 10.15 16.73
N SER A 377 2.41 9.59 17.05
CA SER A 377 2.54 8.20 17.49
C SER A 377 1.82 8.01 18.83
N ALA A 378 1.22 6.84 19.03
CA ALA A 378 0.60 6.44 20.30
C ALA A 378 1.65 6.29 21.42
#